data_AF-A0A7K2FUM8-F1
#
_entry.id   AF-A0A7K2FUM8-F1
#
_cell.length_a   1.000
_cell.length_b   1.000
_cell.length_c   1.000
_cell.angle_alpha   90.00
_cell.angle_beta   90.00
_cell.angle_gamma   90.00
#
_symmetry.space_group_name_H-M   'P 1'
#
loop_
_entity.id
_entity.type
_entity.pdbx_description
1 polymer ?
#
loop_
_entity_poly.entity_id
_entity_poly.type
_entity_poly.pdbx_seq_one_letter_code
_entity_poly.pdbx_strand_id
1 'polypeptide(L)'
;MEPRTVGSAAPHEGVPRAENDTGPGTGFASVIAGARRRAVRDGDRQIDTAHLLHSLLESDPEARAAVGTPTQLARLLGYLVQRSIGYGLRWQGGAEVPGAE
;
A
#
# COMPACT_ATOMS: atom_id res chain seq x y z
N MET A 1 60.06 -15.80 -20.32
CA MET A 1 59.23 -14.59 -20.37
C MET A 1 57.80 -15.04 -20.17
N GLU A 2 57.21 -14.57 -19.07
CA GLU A 2 56.05 -15.10 -18.35
C GLU A 2 54.74 -15.18 -19.17
N PRO A 3 53.84 -16.13 -18.83
CA PRO A 3 52.49 -16.20 -19.38
C PRO A 3 51.60 -15.13 -18.71
N ARG A 4 51.04 -14.20 -19.49
CA ARG A 4 50.03 -13.27 -18.95
C ARG A 4 48.63 -13.86 -19.12
N THR A 5 48.15 -14.37 -17.99
CA THR A 5 46.75 -14.66 -17.67
C THR A 5 45.86 -13.46 -17.99
N VAL A 6 44.84 -13.67 -18.82
CA VAL A 6 43.71 -12.73 -18.91
C VAL A 6 42.92 -12.88 -17.61
N GLY A 7 42.86 -11.77 -16.86
CA GLY A 7 42.27 -11.71 -15.53
C GLY A 7 40.82 -12.19 -15.51
N SER A 8 40.56 -13.05 -14.54
CA SER A 8 39.25 -13.44 -14.06
C SER A 8 38.42 -12.19 -13.75
N ALA A 9 37.42 -11.89 -14.58
CA ALA A 9 36.36 -10.97 -14.20
C ALA A 9 35.56 -11.64 -13.08
N ALA A 10 35.53 -10.99 -11.92
CA ALA A 10 34.82 -11.44 -10.73
C ALA A 10 33.37 -11.82 -11.06
N PRO A 11 32.78 -12.82 -10.36
CA PRO A 11 31.35 -12.98 -10.39
C PRO A 11 30.76 -11.69 -9.83
N HIS A 12 29.98 -10.97 -10.64
CA HIS A 12 29.01 -10.04 -10.08
C HIS A 12 28.12 -10.88 -9.18
N GLU A 13 28.34 -10.76 -7.87
CA GLU A 13 27.41 -11.20 -6.85
C GLU A 13 26.04 -10.73 -7.31
N GLY A 14 25.23 -11.69 -7.73
CA GLY A 14 23.87 -11.42 -8.13
C GLY A 14 23.23 -10.72 -6.96
N VAL A 15 22.89 -9.45 -7.16
CA VAL A 15 21.90 -8.74 -6.35
C VAL A 15 20.82 -9.78 -6.03
N PRO A 16 20.50 -10.07 -4.76
CA PRO A 16 19.42 -10.97 -4.46
C PRO A 16 18.22 -10.40 -5.19
N ARG A 17 17.82 -11.10 -6.25
CA ARG A 17 16.63 -10.78 -7.01
C ARG A 17 15.56 -10.77 -5.95
N ALA A 18 15.04 -9.57 -5.65
CA ALA A 18 13.90 -9.41 -4.78
C ALA A 18 12.93 -10.50 -5.21
N GLU A 19 12.77 -11.49 -4.34
CA GLU A 19 11.76 -12.52 -4.51
C GLU A 19 10.49 -11.70 -4.56
N ASN A 20 10.02 -11.45 -5.78
CA ASN A 20 8.71 -10.90 -6.01
C ASN A 20 7.81 -11.90 -5.30
N ASP A 21 7.31 -11.51 -4.12
CA ASP A 21 6.30 -12.25 -3.37
C ASP A 21 5.17 -12.58 -4.35
N THR A 22 5.22 -13.79 -4.90
CA THR A 22 4.44 -14.19 -6.07
C THR A 22 3.13 -14.74 -5.53
N GLY A 23 2.24 -13.82 -5.21
CA GLY A 23 0.91 -14.07 -4.66
C GLY A 23 0.56 -12.96 -3.68
N PRO A 24 -0.71 -12.56 -3.52
CA PRO A 24 -1.09 -11.63 -2.47
C PRO A 24 -0.66 -12.26 -1.14
N GLY A 25 0.48 -11.83 -0.61
CA GLY A 25 1.03 -12.33 0.65
C GLY A 25 -0.08 -12.31 1.68
N THR A 26 -0.14 -13.30 2.56
CA THR A 26 -1.23 -13.54 3.52
C THR A 26 -1.79 -12.26 4.19
N GLY A 27 -0.96 -11.23 4.35
CA GLY A 27 -1.36 -9.87 4.74
C GLY A 27 -2.41 -9.21 3.83
N PHE A 28 -2.24 -9.23 2.51
CA PHE A 28 -3.19 -8.61 1.57
C PHE A 28 -4.57 -9.26 1.62
N ALA A 29 -4.64 -10.59 1.69
CA ALA A 29 -5.92 -11.30 1.83
C ALA A 29 -6.64 -10.93 3.15
N SER A 30 -5.88 -10.79 4.25
CA SER A 30 -6.39 -10.32 5.54
C SER A 30 -6.96 -8.90 5.45
N VAL A 31 -6.25 -7.99 4.77
CA VAL A 31 -6.67 -6.61 4.55
C VAL A 31 -7.98 -6.55 3.75
N ILE A 32 -8.09 -7.30 2.65
CA ILE A 32 -9.33 -7.34 1.85
C ILE A 32 -10.49 -7.91 2.68
N ALA A 33 -10.25 -8.98 3.45
CA ALA A 33 -11.27 -9.58 4.29
C ALA A 33 -11.76 -8.62 5.39
N GLY A 34 -10.85 -7.89 6.05
CA GLY A 34 -11.19 -6.89 7.06
C GLY A 34 -11.92 -5.69 6.47
N ALA A 35 -11.47 -5.18 5.33
CA ALA A 35 -12.13 -4.11 4.59
C ALA A 35 -13.57 -4.50 4.19
N ARG A 36 -13.80 -5.73 3.73
CA ARG A 36 -15.14 -6.25 3.40
C ARG A 36 -16.05 -6.30 4.63
N ARG A 37 -15.55 -6.80 5.77
CA ARG A 37 -16.33 -6.81 7.02
C ARG A 37 -16.73 -5.41 7.44
N ARG A 38 -15.84 -4.43 7.27
CA ARG A 38 -16.13 -3.03 7.59
C ARG A 38 -17.17 -2.42 6.66
N ALA A 39 -17.03 -2.59 5.35
CA ALA A 39 -18.02 -2.10 4.38
C ALA A 39 -19.44 -2.65 4.70
N VAL A 40 -19.54 -3.93 5.06
CA VAL A 40 -20.82 -4.53 5.48
C VAL A 40 -21.35 -3.92 6.77
N ARG A 41 -20.50 -3.74 7.78
CA ARG A 41 -20.90 -3.11 9.07
C ARG A 41 -21.36 -1.67 8.87
N ASP A 42 -20.72 -0.95 7.96
CA ASP A 42 -21.01 0.46 7.70
C ASP A 42 -22.17 0.65 6.69
N GLY A 43 -22.70 -0.44 6.12
CA GLY A 43 -23.82 -0.43 5.19
C GLY A 43 -23.47 -0.06 3.75
N ASP A 44 -22.18 -0.09 3.38
CA ASP A 44 -21.74 0.19 2.02
C ASP A 44 -21.87 -1.01 1.10
N ARG A 45 -22.23 -0.72 -0.14
CA ARG A 45 -22.29 -1.74 -1.20
C ARG A 45 -20.92 -2.11 -1.76
N GLN A 46 -19.89 -1.30 -1.50
CA GLN A 46 -18.55 -1.45 -2.06
C GLN A 46 -17.47 -1.13 -1.01
N ILE A 47 -16.32 -1.77 -1.16
CA ILE A 47 -15.11 -1.43 -0.42
C ILE A 47 -14.57 -0.12 -0.99
N ASP A 48 -14.08 0.77 -0.13
CA ASP A 48 -13.46 2.03 -0.51
C ASP A 48 -12.05 2.15 0.09
N THR A 49 -11.37 3.25 -0.21
CA THR A 49 -10.02 3.51 0.28
C THR A 49 -9.95 3.57 1.81
N ALA A 50 -10.97 4.13 2.47
CA ALA A 50 -11.00 4.20 3.93
C ALA A 50 -11.10 2.80 4.55
N HIS A 51 -11.92 1.91 3.99
CA HIS A 51 -12.02 0.52 4.42
C HIS A 51 -10.68 -0.22 4.30
N LEU A 52 -9.97 -0.05 3.18
CA LEU A 52 -8.68 -0.69 2.94
C LEU A 52 -7.60 -0.19 3.90
N LEU A 53 -7.47 1.13 4.04
CA LEU A 53 -6.48 1.74 4.93
C LEU A 53 -6.74 1.39 6.40
N HIS A 54 -8.01 1.38 6.82
CA HIS A 54 -8.35 0.98 8.17
C HIS A 54 -7.98 -0.49 8.43
N SER A 55 -8.27 -1.38 7.47
CA SER A 55 -7.93 -2.79 7.62
C SER A 55 -6.43 -3.04 7.57
N LEU A 56 -5.67 -2.28 6.78
CA LEU A 56 -4.20 -2.36 6.73
C LEU A 56 -3.59 -1.97 8.07
N LEU A 57 -3.98 -0.82 8.63
CA LEU A 57 -3.48 -0.34 9.92
C LEU A 57 -3.87 -1.28 11.08
N GLU A 58 -5.01 -1.95 10.99
CA GLU A 58 -5.42 -2.96 11.98
C GLU A 58 -4.53 -4.21 11.91
N SER A 59 -4.27 -4.73 10.71
CA SER A 59 -3.57 -6.02 10.54
C SER A 59 -2.04 -5.94 10.57
N ASP A 60 -1.45 -4.79 10.23
CA ASP A 60 -0.01 -4.67 9.98
C ASP A 60 0.69 -3.69 10.95
N PRO A 61 1.59 -4.18 11.84
CA PRO A 61 2.36 -3.32 12.73
C PRO A 61 3.36 -2.41 12.01
N GLU A 62 3.91 -2.81 10.86
CA GLU A 62 4.84 -1.98 10.10
C GLU A 62 4.10 -0.81 9.45
N ALA A 63 2.90 -1.05 8.91
CA ALA A 63 2.03 0.03 8.43
C ALA A 63 1.70 1.05 9.53
N ARG A 64 1.44 0.60 10.77
CA ARG A 64 1.24 1.50 11.92
C ARG A 64 2.50 2.29 12.26
N ALA A 65 3.66 1.65 12.22
CA ALA A 65 4.94 2.32 12.48
C ALA A 65 5.28 3.37 11.42
N ALA A 66 4.94 3.12 10.15
CA ALA A 66 5.17 4.03 9.03
C ALA A 66 4.37 5.33 9.11
N VAL A 67 3.22 5.34 9.80
CA VAL A 67 2.43 6.57 10.04
C VAL A 67 3.16 7.54 10.99
N GLY A 68 4.03 7.02 11.86
CA GLY A 68 4.81 7.80 12.81
C GLY A 68 4.27 7.75 14.23
N THR A 69 4.01 8.91 14.83
CA THR A 69 3.67 9.00 16.24
C THR A 69 2.27 8.44 16.57
N PRO A 70 2.03 7.98 17.81
CA PRO A 70 0.70 7.55 18.25
C PRO A 70 -0.39 8.61 18.03
N THR A 71 -0.05 9.89 18.20
CA THR A 71 -0.97 11.00 17.96
C THR A 71 -1.32 11.15 16.47
N GLN A 72 -0.35 10.98 15.57
CA GLN A 72 -0.61 10.99 14.12
C GLN A 72 -1.49 9.80 13.71
N LEU A 73 -1.23 8.61 14.25
CA LEU A 73 -2.05 7.43 14.02
C LEU A 73 -3.50 7.64 14.51
N ALA A 74 -3.68 8.17 15.72
CA ALA A 74 -5.01 8.45 16.26
C ALA A 74 -5.79 9.47 15.39
N ARG A 75 -5.12 10.53 14.91
CA ARG A 75 -5.72 11.51 13.99
C ARG A 75 -6.11 10.86 12.68
N LEU A 76 -5.23 10.05 12.08
CA LEU A 76 -5.52 9.33 10.84
C LEU A 76 -6.72 8.39 11.00
N LEU A 77 -6.77 7.61 12.08
CA LEU A 77 -7.92 6.75 12.38
C LEU A 77 -9.21 7.57 12.51
N GLY A 78 -9.15 8.74 13.15
CA GLY A 78 -10.27 9.69 13.20
C GLY A 78 -10.74 10.14 11.83
N TYR A 79 -9.82 10.48 10.91
CA TYR A 79 -10.15 10.85 9.54
C TYR A 79 -10.75 9.70 8.72
N LEU A 80 -10.21 8.48 8.88
CA LEU A 80 -10.74 7.30 8.20
C LEU A 80 -12.17 6.99 8.64
N VAL A 81 -12.48 7.11 9.94
CA VAL A 81 -13.85 6.93 10.47
C VAL A 81 -14.80 8.03 9.97
N GLN A 82 -14.31 9.26 9.84
CA GLN A 82 -15.10 10.39 9.30
C GLN A 82 -15.26 10.35 7.78
N ARG A 83 -14.58 9.42 7.09
CA ARG A 83 -14.59 9.26 5.63
C ARG A 83 -14.22 10.54 4.88
N SER A 84 -13.34 11.35 5.45
CA SER A 84 -12.83 12.56 4.79
C SER A 84 -11.92 12.25 3.59
N ILE A 85 -11.53 10.98 3.41
CA ILE A 85 -10.69 10.48 2.31
C ILE A 85 -11.56 9.62 1.37
N GLY A 86 -12.62 10.22 0.83
CA GLY A 86 -13.63 9.56 0.00
C GLY A 86 -13.24 9.35 -1.47
N TYR A 87 -12.01 8.92 -1.75
CA TYR A 87 -11.64 8.56 -3.11
C TYR A 87 -12.20 7.18 -3.45
N GLY A 88 -13.20 7.17 -4.33
CA GLY A 88 -13.78 5.91 -4.82
C GLY A 88 -15.09 6.01 -5.60
N LEU A 89 -16.04 6.91 -5.27
CA LEU A 89 -17.39 6.84 -5.90
C LEU A 89 -18.11 8.17 -6.14
N ARG A 90 -17.64 9.30 -5.60
CA ARG A 90 -18.24 10.64 -5.85
C ARG A 90 -17.30 11.69 -6.46
N TRP A 91 -16.07 11.31 -6.84
CA TRP A 91 -15.32 12.10 -7.82
C TRP A 91 -15.96 11.87 -9.21
N GLN A 92 -17.12 12.47 -9.43
CA GLN A 92 -17.66 12.70 -10.76
C GLN A 92 -16.82 13.85 -11.32
N GLY A 93 -15.84 13.51 -12.17
CA GLY A 93 -14.93 14.49 -12.76
C GLY A 93 -15.71 15.61 -13.42
N GLY A 94 -15.60 16.82 -12.88
CA GLY A 94 -15.35 17.93 -13.79
C GLY A 94 -14.04 17.55 -14.46
N ALA A 95 -14.07 17.27 -15.76
CA ALA A 95 -12.85 17.05 -16.52
C ALA A 95 -11.88 18.18 -16.15
N GLU A 96 -10.68 17.84 -15.70
CA GLU A 96 -9.62 18.83 -15.66
C GLU A 96 -9.52 19.38 -17.08
N VAL A 97 -9.99 20.62 -17.27
CA VAL A 97 -9.80 21.32 -18.53
C VAL A 97 -8.29 21.49 -18.63
N PRO A 98 -7.59 20.81 -19.57
CA PRO A 98 -6.18 21.11 -19.76
C PRO A 98 -6.10 22.61 -20.06
N GLY A 99 -5.25 23.31 -19.32
CA GLY A 99 -5.11 24.76 -19.43
C GLY A 99 -5.01 25.15 -20.89
N ALA A 100 -5.91 26.02 -21.34
CA ALA A 100 -5.75 26.68 -22.63
C ALA A 100 -4.43 27.46 -22.57
N GLU A 101 -3.50 27.12 -23.45
CA GLU A 101 -2.26 27.87 -23.67
C GLU A 101 -2.54 29.32 -24.10
#